data_AF-A0A3N4JK59-F1
#
_entry.id   AF-A0A3N4JK59-F1
#
_cell.length_a   1.000
_cell.length_b   1.000
_cell.length_c   1.000
_cell.angle_alpha   90.00
_cell.angle_beta   90.00
_cell.angle_gamma   90.00
#
_symmetry.space_group_name_H-M   'P 1'
#
loop_
_entity.id
_entity.type
_entity.pdbx_description
1 polymer ?
#
loop_
_entity_poly.entity_id
_entity_poly.type
_entity_poly.pdbx_seq_one_letter_code
_entity_poly.pdbx_strand_id
1 'polypeptide(L)'
;MERLFKALLPDFFEKYKKVHKSLPIIYLTQEEKDLFGIWNSRGTVLSTFTNAHIDINDVPLGFCAITLLGEFTDGHLCLPSLGVKLTLQPSCILFLRSYLLLHYVGKWTGNCFSIVQYTHQSVFDYFTEQTGEAVFPMADMPLWYQERYNN
;
A
#
# COMPACT_ATOMS: atom_id res chain seq x y z
N MET A 1 -11.25 1.93 -5.30
CA MET A 1 -9.79 1.70 -5.46
C MET A 1 -9.46 0.47 -6.28
N GLU A 2 -9.99 -0.70 -5.94
CA GLU A 2 -9.63 -1.97 -6.59
C GLU A 2 -9.70 -1.95 -8.12
N ARG A 3 -10.77 -1.40 -8.70
CA ARG A 3 -10.91 -1.27 -10.16
C ARG A 3 -9.80 -0.42 -10.80
N LEU A 4 -9.37 0.64 -10.12
CA LEU A 4 -8.26 1.49 -10.59
C LEU A 4 -6.93 0.74 -10.50
N PHE A 5 -6.70 0.00 -9.42
CA PHE A 5 -5.51 -0.82 -9.27
C PHE A 5 -5.42 -1.88 -10.37
N LYS A 6 -6.54 -2.55 -10.68
CA LYS A 6 -6.63 -3.48 -11.81
C LYS A 6 -6.35 -2.80 -13.15
N ALA A 7 -6.88 -1.60 -13.38
CA ALA A 7 -6.72 -0.89 -14.64
C ALA A 7 -5.29 -0.37 -14.86
N LEU A 8 -4.63 0.11 -13.80
CA LEU A 8 -3.32 0.75 -13.88
C LEU A 8 -2.16 -0.25 -13.67
N LEU A 9 -2.36 -1.29 -12.86
CA LEU A 9 -1.35 -2.24 -12.43
C LEU A 9 -1.89 -3.68 -12.48
N PRO A 10 -2.34 -4.18 -13.65
CA PRO A 10 -3.04 -5.46 -13.78
C PRO A 10 -2.22 -6.65 -13.25
N ASP A 11 -0.91 -6.67 -13.48
CA ASP A 11 -0.03 -7.76 -13.04
C ASP A 11 0.14 -7.82 -11.51
N PHE A 12 0.07 -6.67 -10.84
CA PHE A 12 0.09 -6.61 -9.38
C PHE A 12 -1.29 -6.92 -8.81
N PHE A 13 -2.35 -6.48 -9.47
CA PHE A 13 -3.72 -6.83 -9.09
C PHE A 13 -3.94 -8.34 -9.08
N GLU A 14 -3.50 -9.08 -10.11
CA GLU A 14 -3.68 -10.54 -10.12
C GLU A 14 -2.85 -11.24 -9.02
N LYS A 15 -1.68 -10.73 -8.66
CA LYS A 15 -0.89 -11.19 -7.50
C LYS A 15 -1.67 -11.00 -6.19
N TYR A 16 -2.18 -9.80 -5.95
CA TYR A 16 -2.95 -9.49 -4.75
C TYR A 16 -4.25 -10.32 -4.68
N LYS A 17 -4.88 -10.57 -5.84
CA LYS A 17 -6.14 -11.31 -5.93
C LYS A 17 -5.93 -12.78 -5.62
N LYS A 18 -4.79 -13.32 -6.05
CA LYS A 18 -4.35 -14.67 -5.71
C LYS A 18 -4.18 -14.84 -4.20
N VAL A 19 -3.48 -13.90 -3.55
CA VAL A 19 -3.31 -13.88 -2.08
C VAL A 19 -4.66 -13.73 -1.37
N HIS A 20 -5.47 -12.75 -1.75
CA HIS A 20 -6.76 -12.50 -1.11
C HIS A 20 -7.68 -13.72 -1.15
N LYS A 21 -7.68 -14.48 -2.26
CA LYS A 21 -8.48 -15.71 -2.40
C LYS A 21 -8.04 -16.86 -1.49
N SER A 22 -6.81 -16.87 -0.98
CA SER A 22 -6.35 -17.92 -0.07
C SER A 22 -6.67 -17.62 1.39
N LEU A 23 -7.10 -16.39 1.70
CA LEU A 23 -7.31 -15.99 3.09
C LEU A 23 -8.56 -16.68 3.65
N PRO A 24 -8.52 -17.18 4.90
CA PRO A 24 -9.66 -17.81 5.55
C PRO A 24 -10.64 -16.75 6.09
N ILE A 25 -11.15 -15.88 5.21
CA ILE A 25 -12.06 -14.77 5.53
C ILE A 25 -13.52 -15.22 5.72
N ILE A 26 -13.71 -16.41 6.30
CA ILE A 26 -15.03 -17.02 6.53
C ILE A 26 -15.85 -16.26 7.58
N TYR A 27 -15.20 -15.45 8.42
CA TYR A 27 -15.82 -14.69 9.48
C TYR A 27 -16.23 -13.26 9.07
N LEU A 28 -15.77 -12.78 7.91
CA LEU A 28 -16.12 -11.43 7.43
C LEU A 28 -17.48 -11.45 6.72
N THR A 29 -18.33 -10.48 7.07
CA THR A 29 -19.56 -10.14 6.35
C THR A 29 -19.26 -9.66 4.93
N GLN A 30 -20.29 -9.63 4.07
CA GLN A 30 -20.12 -9.10 2.71
C GLN A 30 -19.75 -7.61 2.74
N GLU A 31 -20.33 -6.84 3.65
CA GLU A 31 -20.03 -5.40 3.80
C GLU A 31 -18.56 -5.18 4.17
N GLU A 32 -18.02 -5.95 5.12
CA GLU A 32 -16.60 -5.87 5.49
C GLU A 32 -15.69 -6.26 4.31
N LYS A 33 -16.06 -7.29 3.55
CA LYS A 33 -15.32 -7.68 2.33
C LYS A 33 -15.31 -6.56 1.31
N ASP A 34 -16.45 -5.92 1.07
CA ASP A 34 -16.56 -4.80 0.12
C ASP A 34 -15.78 -3.56 0.60
N LEU A 35 -15.65 -3.38 1.92
CA LEU A 35 -14.96 -2.25 2.54
C LEU A 35 -13.44 -2.32 2.39
N PHE A 36 -12.85 -3.50 2.57
CA PHE A 36 -11.41 -3.72 2.42
C PHE A 36 -11.03 -4.01 0.95
N GLY A 37 -11.87 -4.75 0.25
CA GLY A 37 -11.57 -5.33 -1.06
C GLY A 37 -10.25 -6.11 -1.02
N ILE A 38 -9.50 -6.03 -2.12
CA ILE A 38 -8.23 -6.75 -2.29
C ILE A 38 -7.09 -6.33 -1.34
N TRP A 39 -7.19 -5.19 -0.66
CA TRP A 39 -6.08 -4.62 0.12
C TRP A 39 -5.94 -5.24 1.52
N ASN A 40 -6.99 -5.84 2.09
CA ASN A 40 -7.00 -6.48 3.42
C ASN A 40 -6.72 -5.55 4.63
N SER A 41 -6.13 -4.36 4.44
CA SER A 41 -5.98 -3.34 5.48
C SER A 41 -6.38 -1.95 4.97
N ARG A 42 -6.87 -1.12 5.91
CA ARG A 42 -7.23 0.27 5.63
C ARG A 42 -7.02 1.15 6.86
N GLY A 43 -6.37 2.29 6.67
CA GLY A 43 -6.21 3.34 7.67
C GLY A 43 -6.87 4.65 7.23
N THR A 44 -7.34 5.43 8.22
CA THR A 44 -7.78 6.81 8.01
C THR A 44 -6.81 7.72 8.74
N VAL A 45 -6.20 8.67 8.02
CA VAL A 45 -5.27 9.65 8.57
C VAL A 45 -5.95 11.01 8.56
N LEU A 46 -6.16 11.59 9.74
CA LEU A 46 -6.86 12.85 9.92
C LEU A 46 -5.87 13.98 10.20
N SER A 47 -5.68 14.87 9.23
CA SER A 47 -4.91 16.12 9.38
C SER A 47 -3.50 15.96 9.96
N THR A 48 -2.82 14.86 9.65
CA THR A 48 -1.47 14.55 10.19
C THR A 48 -0.41 14.63 9.10
N PHE A 49 0.58 15.50 9.29
CA PHE A 49 1.82 15.47 8.51
C PHE A 49 2.75 14.40 9.09
N THR A 50 3.65 13.88 8.28
CA THR A 50 4.53 12.79 8.70
C THR A 50 5.99 13.22 8.65
N ASN A 51 6.81 12.60 9.49
CA ASN A 51 8.26 12.62 9.31
C ASN A 51 8.65 11.67 8.18
N ALA A 52 9.88 11.77 7.67
CA ALA A 52 10.39 10.81 6.68
C ALA A 52 10.40 9.38 7.24
N HIS A 53 9.70 8.47 6.58
CA HIS A 53 9.61 7.06 6.97
C HIS A 53 9.36 6.16 5.75
N ILE A 54 9.44 4.85 6.01
CA ILE A 54 8.97 3.79 5.13
C ILE A 54 7.97 2.94 5.93
N ASP A 55 7.02 2.33 5.24
CA ASP A 55 6.05 1.43 5.88
C ASP A 55 6.63 0.02 5.95
N ILE A 56 7.47 -0.22 6.98
CA ILE A 56 8.27 -1.45 7.15
C ILE A 56 7.47 -2.76 7.27
N ASN A 57 6.14 -2.67 7.39
CA ASN A 57 5.27 -3.84 7.48
C ASN A 57 4.58 -4.15 6.14
N ASP A 58 4.61 -3.23 5.17
CA ASP A 58 4.00 -3.44 3.86
C ASP A 58 4.78 -4.47 3.05
N VAL A 59 4.13 -5.05 2.03
CA VAL A 59 4.81 -5.93 1.08
C VAL A 59 5.92 -5.14 0.36
N PRO A 60 7.19 -5.59 0.35
CA PRO A 60 8.30 -4.79 -0.18
C PRO A 60 8.13 -4.38 -1.65
N LEU A 61 7.72 -5.32 -2.51
CA LEU A 61 7.37 -5.03 -3.91
C LEU A 61 5.89 -4.72 -4.09
N GLY A 62 5.15 -4.51 -3.01
CA GLY A 62 3.74 -4.15 -3.03
C GLY A 62 3.52 -2.68 -3.32
N PHE A 63 2.24 -2.33 -3.33
CA PHE A 63 1.77 -0.96 -3.33
C PHE A 63 0.90 -0.74 -2.09
N CYS A 64 0.89 0.50 -1.61
CA CYS A 64 -0.24 1.08 -0.92
C CYS A 64 -0.96 2.07 -1.86
N ALA A 65 -2.23 2.33 -1.59
CA ALA A 65 -3.05 3.29 -2.28
C ALA A 65 -3.52 4.38 -1.31
N ILE A 66 -3.23 5.64 -1.62
CA ILE A 66 -3.61 6.79 -0.79
C ILE A 66 -4.65 7.59 -1.56
N THR A 67 -5.84 7.75 -0.98
CA THR A 67 -6.88 8.67 -1.47
C THR A 67 -6.89 9.91 -0.62
N LEU A 68 -6.62 11.07 -1.21
CA LEU A 68 -6.63 12.35 -0.52
C LEU A 68 -8.00 13.01 -0.63
N LEU A 69 -8.50 13.51 0.49
CA LEU A 69 -9.85 14.01 0.65
C LEU A 69 -9.84 15.33 1.46
N GLY A 70 -10.95 16.05 1.37
CA GLY A 70 -11.16 17.32 2.05
C GLY A 70 -10.91 18.53 1.16
N GLU A 71 -10.67 19.67 1.80
CA GLU A 71 -10.50 20.97 1.16
C GLU A 71 -9.19 21.57 1.68
N PHE A 72 -8.14 21.47 0.86
CA PHE A 72 -6.81 21.91 1.23
C PHE A 72 -5.99 22.41 0.03
N THR A 73 -4.98 23.23 0.32
CA THR A 73 -3.97 23.70 -0.64
C THR A 73 -2.56 23.41 -0.15
N ASP A 74 -1.59 23.45 -1.06
CA ASP A 74 -0.15 23.37 -0.76
C ASP A 74 0.34 22.06 -0.13
N GLY A 75 -0.50 21.01 -0.14
CA GLY A 75 -0.11 19.68 0.30
C GLY A 75 0.88 19.02 -0.65
N HIS A 76 1.86 18.31 -0.10
CA HIS A 76 2.89 17.64 -0.90
C HIS A 76 3.24 16.24 -0.36
N LEU A 77 3.43 15.28 -1.27
CA LEU A 77 4.14 14.03 -0.99
C LEU A 77 5.58 14.20 -1.46
N CYS A 78 6.52 14.05 -0.53
CA CYS A 78 7.94 14.16 -0.80
C CYS A 78 8.58 12.77 -0.82
N LEU A 79 9.40 12.50 -1.82
CA LEU A 79 10.16 11.25 -2.01
C LEU A 79 11.66 11.59 -2.08
N PRO A 80 12.34 11.77 -0.93
CA PRO A 80 13.70 12.33 -0.89
C PRO A 80 14.72 11.51 -1.69
N SER A 81 14.63 10.17 -1.62
CA SER A 81 15.54 9.28 -2.34
C SER A 81 15.48 9.43 -3.86
N LEU A 82 14.38 10.01 -4.38
CA LEU A 82 14.19 10.27 -5.80
C LEU A 82 14.39 11.75 -6.16
N GLY A 83 14.55 12.65 -5.18
CA GLY A 83 14.53 14.09 -5.40
C GLY A 83 13.17 14.61 -5.91
N VAL A 84 12.08 13.86 -5.68
CA VAL A 84 10.75 14.16 -6.23
C VAL A 84 9.85 14.78 -5.16
N LYS A 85 9.12 15.82 -5.56
CA LYS A 85 8.05 16.45 -4.77
C LYS A 85 6.77 16.49 -5.60
N LEU A 86 5.75 15.75 -5.17
CA LEU A 86 4.45 15.70 -5.83
C LEU A 86 3.48 16.65 -5.14
N THR A 87 2.83 17.53 -5.91
CA THR A 87 1.73 18.35 -5.39
C THR A 87 0.48 17.51 -5.25
N LEU A 88 -0.08 17.51 -4.03
CA LEU A 88 -1.30 16.81 -3.69
C LEU A 88 -2.49 17.72 -3.91
N GLN A 89 -3.56 17.14 -4.46
CA GLN A 89 -4.83 17.82 -4.66
C GLN A 89 -5.94 16.96 -4.06
N PRO A 90 -7.03 17.59 -3.56
CA PRO A 90 -8.22 16.85 -3.20
C PRO A 90 -8.66 15.89 -4.30
N SER A 91 -9.14 14.72 -3.90
CA SER A 91 -9.59 13.63 -4.78
C SER A 91 -8.50 12.94 -5.60
N CYS A 92 -7.22 13.28 -5.43
CA CYS A 92 -6.15 12.53 -6.09
C CYS A 92 -5.93 11.17 -5.42
N ILE A 93 -5.54 10.19 -6.24
CA ILE A 93 -5.22 8.83 -5.81
C ILE A 93 -3.77 8.55 -6.18
N LEU A 94 -3.00 8.06 -5.21
CA LEU A 94 -1.60 7.70 -5.38
C LEU A 94 -1.41 6.21 -5.13
N PHE A 95 -0.63 5.57 -5.99
CA PHE A 95 -0.08 4.24 -5.73
C PHE A 95 1.40 4.39 -5.40
N LEU A 96 1.81 3.96 -4.22
CA LEU A 96 3.18 4.12 -3.72
C LEU A 96 3.76 2.79 -3.28
N ARG A 97 5.03 2.55 -3.59
CA ARG A 97 5.82 1.46 -2.98
C ARG A 97 6.33 1.92 -1.62
N SER A 98 5.43 2.01 -0.66
CA SER A 98 5.63 2.59 0.68
C SER A 98 6.79 1.98 1.47
N TYR A 99 7.06 0.69 1.30
CA TYR A 99 8.21 0.02 1.91
C TYR A 99 9.54 0.50 1.33
N LEU A 100 9.63 0.64 0.01
CA LEU A 100 10.90 0.94 -0.69
C LEU A 100 11.22 2.42 -0.74
N LEU A 101 10.18 3.26 -0.79
CA LEU A 101 10.33 4.69 -1.01
C LEU A 101 10.19 5.42 0.31
N LEU A 102 11.32 5.94 0.81
CA LEU A 102 11.33 6.90 1.90
C LEU A 102 10.43 8.07 1.52
N HIS A 103 9.45 8.38 2.35
CA HIS A 103 8.45 9.38 2.04
C HIS A 103 7.97 10.16 3.26
N TYR A 104 7.44 11.36 3.02
CA TYR A 104 6.74 12.16 4.03
C TYR A 104 5.72 13.09 3.39
N VAL A 105 4.73 13.50 4.20
CA VAL A 105 3.74 14.49 3.80
C VAL A 105 4.13 15.85 4.37
N GLY A 106 4.26 16.85 3.49
CA GLY A 106 4.54 18.23 3.87
C GLY A 106 3.35 18.93 4.53
N LYS A 107 3.55 20.17 4.98
CA LYS A 107 2.47 21.00 5.51
C LYS A 107 1.48 21.39 4.40
N TRP A 108 0.23 21.62 4.77
CA TRP A 108 -0.83 22.14 3.90
C TRP A 108 -1.65 23.19 4.67
N THR A 109 -2.53 23.89 3.96
CA THR A 109 -3.56 24.77 4.55
C THR A 109 -4.93 24.15 4.35
N GLY A 110 -5.79 24.16 5.38
CA GLY A 110 -7.16 23.61 5.31
C GLY A 110 -7.30 22.20 5.90
N ASN A 111 -8.41 21.54 5.57
CA ASN A 111 -8.76 20.22 6.10
C ASN A 111 -8.33 19.13 5.12
N CYS A 112 -7.24 18.44 5.43
CA CYS A 112 -6.74 17.32 4.64
C CYS A 112 -6.87 16.03 5.44
N PHE A 113 -7.52 15.02 4.87
CA PHE A 113 -7.50 13.66 5.41
C PHE A 113 -7.32 12.67 4.28
N SER A 114 -6.83 11.48 4.61
CA SER A 114 -6.60 10.44 3.62
C SER A 114 -7.11 9.08 4.06
N ILE A 115 -7.58 8.31 3.09
CA ILE A 115 -7.82 6.88 3.24
C ILE A 115 -6.63 6.16 2.61
N VAL A 116 -5.92 5.38 3.42
CA VAL A 116 -4.78 4.57 2.99
C VAL A 116 -5.22 3.12 2.96
N GLN A 117 -5.02 2.45 1.84
CA GLN A 117 -5.25 1.02 1.67
C GLN A 117 -3.92 0.35 1.38
N TYR A 118 -3.60 -0.71 2.10
CA TYR A 118 -2.28 -1.33 2.07
C TYR A 118 -2.42 -2.79 2.48
N THR A 119 -1.41 -3.60 2.20
CA THR A 119 -1.36 -5.00 2.64
C THR A 119 -0.02 -5.23 3.31
N HIS A 120 -0.05 -5.73 4.54
CA HIS A 120 1.17 -6.11 5.23
C HIS A 120 1.78 -7.39 4.63
N GLN A 121 3.11 -7.51 4.70
CA GLN A 121 3.86 -8.68 4.24
C GLN A 121 3.37 -9.98 4.91
N SER A 122 2.92 -9.93 6.17
CA SER A 122 2.40 -11.09 6.89
C SER A 122 1.22 -11.78 6.18
N VAL A 123 0.44 -11.05 5.39
CA VAL A 123 -0.66 -11.61 4.59
C VAL A 123 -0.11 -12.44 3.42
N PHE A 124 0.99 -12.00 2.81
CA PHE A 124 1.68 -12.71 1.73
C PHE A 124 2.50 -13.89 2.27
N ASP A 125 3.08 -13.73 3.45
CA ASP A 125 3.76 -14.82 4.16
C ASP A 125 2.78 -15.95 4.45
N TYR A 126 1.58 -15.63 4.97
CA TYR A 126 0.52 -16.63 5.17
C TYR A 126 0.17 -17.37 3.87
N PHE A 127 -0.02 -16.67 2.75
CA PHE A 127 -0.25 -17.32 1.45
C PHE A 127 0.88 -18.30 1.09
N THR A 128 2.12 -17.87 1.27
CA THR A 128 3.32 -18.67 0.96
C THR A 128 3.40 -19.91 1.85
N GLU A 129 3.14 -19.77 3.15
CA GLU A 129 3.10 -20.88 4.11
C GLU A 129 2.02 -21.92 3.76
N GLN A 130 0.85 -21.47 3.29
CA GLN A 130 -0.25 -22.38 2.95
C GLN A 130 -0.05 -23.11 1.61
N THR A 131 0.66 -22.50 0.65
CA THR A 131 0.71 -22.98 -0.73
C THR A 131 2.09 -23.47 -1.16
N GLY A 132 3.14 -23.10 -0.45
CA GLY A 132 4.54 -23.26 -0.87
C GLY A 132 4.94 -22.36 -2.04
N GLU A 133 4.07 -21.44 -2.47
CA GLU A 133 4.31 -20.58 -3.62
C GLU A 133 4.66 -19.15 -3.18
N ALA A 134 5.76 -18.61 -3.70
CA ALA A 134 6.10 -17.20 -3.56
C ALA A 134 5.42 -16.36 -4.65
N VAL A 135 4.69 -15.32 -4.25
CA VAL A 135 3.95 -14.44 -5.17
C VAL A 135 4.88 -13.53 -5.98
N PHE A 136 5.99 -13.13 -5.35
CA PHE A 136 7.09 -12.42 -6.00
C PHE A 136 8.28 -13.37 -6.10
N PRO A 137 8.90 -13.53 -7.28
CA PRO A 137 10.12 -14.31 -7.40
C PRO A 137 11.19 -13.78 -6.45
N MET A 138 11.88 -14.67 -5.75
CA MET A 138 12.94 -14.27 -4.79
C MET A 138 14.04 -13.44 -5.49
N ALA A 139 14.33 -13.73 -6.76
CA ALA A 139 15.29 -12.97 -7.56
C ALA A 139 14.89 -11.50 -7.78
N ASP A 140 13.60 -11.18 -7.71
CA ASP A 140 13.10 -9.81 -7.87
C ASP A 140 13.07 -9.04 -6.54
N MET A 141 13.14 -9.76 -5.41
CA MET A 141 13.08 -9.15 -4.08
C MET A 141 14.37 -8.39 -3.76
N PRO A 142 14.32 -7.31 -2.95
CA PRO A 142 15.53 -6.63 -2.51
C PRO A 142 16.52 -7.56 -1.80
N LEU A 143 17.83 -7.31 -1.94
CA LEU A 143 18.89 -8.18 -1.35
C LEU A 143 18.70 -8.44 0.14
N TRP A 144 18.38 -7.41 0.92
CA TRP A 144 18.12 -7.54 2.36
C TRP A 144 16.95 -8.48 2.68
N TYR A 145 15.97 -8.59 1.77
CA TYR A 145 14.86 -9.53 1.91
C TYR A 145 15.33 -10.94 1.59
N GLN A 146 16.08 -11.12 0.50
CA GLN A 146 16.65 -12.43 0.13
C GLN A 146 17.52 -13.00 1.26
N GLU A 147 18.37 -12.18 1.86
CA GLU A 147 19.23 -12.58 2.98
C GLU A 147 18.43 -13.01 4.22
N ARG A 148 17.28 -12.38 4.48
CA ARG A 148 16.42 -12.72 5.62
C ARG A 148 15.76 -14.10 5.49
N TYR A 149 15.41 -14.52 4.27
CA TYR A 149 14.65 -15.75 4.02
C TYR A 149 15.51 -16.92 3.49
N ASN A 150 16.80 -16.69 3.24
CA ASN A 150 17.76 -17.73 2.85
C ASN A 150 18.60 -18.29 4.03
N ASN A 151 18.35 -17.82 5.26
CA ASN A 151 18.96 -18.31 6.50
C ASN A 151 17.98 -19.18 7.28
#